data_AF-A0A819DDQ4-F1
#
_entry.id   AF-A0A819DDQ4-F1
#
_cell.length_a   1.000
_cell.length_b   1.000
_cell.length_c   1.000
_cell.angle_alpha   90.00
_cell.angle_beta   90.00
_cell.angle_gamma   90.00
#
_symmetry.space_group_name_H-M   'P 1'
#
loop_
_entity.id
_entity.type
_entity.pdbx_description
1 polymer ?
#
loop_
_entity_poly.entity_id
_entity_poly.type
_entity_poly.pdbx_seq_one_letter_code
_entity_poly.pdbx_strand_id
1 'polypeptide(L)'
;MSKLDFKKRSTNIIARYIHRIISLHISEAFFIEYFFTSFPINSSFIHLESLTLDDLDVNNAISILTSLALLPQLFSLTIIFDNCLNEERNICQLIFRLPVLKFAKLLFEDSGDGIPSFPVATSVHQQSSTLEHLVIDNLCSQAMIYTFLSYTPRLRRLSTNWLSLNVRLPTQLIIPINLTHLSLSHCRLSFDDFESFIATIGSQLELLRISIVNNIASLNAYRWQQLILRHMPRLRTFVFDYFGPMIKDVNGNI
;
A
#
# COMPACT_ATOMS: atom_id res chain seq x y z
N MET A 1 -3.03 27.67 14.05
CA MET A 1 -2.03 28.66 13.60
C MET A 1 -2.64 29.47 12.47
N SER A 2 -2.49 30.80 12.43
CA SER A 2 -3.07 31.61 11.35
C SER A 2 -2.25 31.47 10.04
N LYS A 3 -2.90 31.64 8.88
CA LYS A 3 -2.24 31.63 7.55
C LYS A 3 -1.07 32.61 7.47
N LEU A 4 -1.19 33.77 8.13
CA LEU A 4 -0.19 34.83 8.13
C LEU A 4 1.04 34.46 8.98
N ASP A 5 0.82 33.79 10.13
CA ASP A 5 1.92 33.33 10.99
C ASP A 5 2.72 32.20 10.33
N PHE A 6 2.03 31.29 9.62
CA PHE A 6 2.70 30.25 8.85
C PHE A 6 3.58 30.86 7.76
N LYS A 7 3.04 31.79 6.97
CA LYS A 7 3.77 32.51 5.91
C LYS A 7 5.04 33.18 6.42
N LYS A 8 4.96 33.94 7.51
CA LYS A 8 6.14 34.62 8.08
C LYS A 8 7.22 33.65 8.55
N ARG A 9 6.84 32.53 9.18
CA ARG A 9 7.80 31.52 9.65
C ARG A 9 8.39 30.73 8.50
N SER A 10 7.58 30.35 7.51
CA SER A 10 8.03 29.55 6.37
C SER A 10 8.99 30.32 5.47
N THR A 11 8.70 31.58 5.12
CA THR A 11 9.61 32.36 4.27
C THR A 11 10.96 32.66 4.95
N ASN A 12 10.99 32.89 6.26
CA ASN A 12 12.23 33.28 6.95
C ASN A 12 13.08 32.11 7.42
N ILE A 13 12.47 30.97 7.75
CA ILE A 13 13.16 29.81 8.35
C ILE A 13 13.31 28.71 7.32
N ILE A 14 12.21 28.27 6.69
CA ILE A 14 12.22 27.10 5.81
C ILE A 14 13.02 27.39 4.54
N ALA A 15 12.83 28.55 3.91
CA ALA A 15 13.52 28.92 2.68
C ALA A 15 15.06 28.81 2.79
N ARG A 16 15.63 29.21 3.93
CA ARG A 16 17.09 29.20 4.16
C ARG A 16 17.65 27.81 4.40
N TYR A 17 16.84 26.89 4.90
CA TYR A 17 17.27 25.56 5.31
C TYR A 17 16.60 24.43 4.52
N ILE A 18 15.93 24.75 3.39
CA ILE A 18 15.19 23.79 2.57
C ILE A 18 16.06 22.62 2.09
N HIS A 19 17.31 22.91 1.77
CA HIS A 19 18.32 21.92 1.36
C HIS A 19 18.71 20.95 2.48
N ARG A 20 18.43 21.28 3.75
CA ARG A 20 18.72 20.45 4.92
C ARG A 20 17.51 19.64 5.40
N ILE A 21 16.35 19.80 4.76
CA ILE A 21 15.15 19.08 5.16
C ILE A 21 15.32 17.62 4.74
N ILE A 22 15.36 16.74 5.74
CA ILE A 22 15.49 15.28 5.56
C ILE A 22 14.11 14.62 5.54
N SER A 23 13.22 15.04 6.43
CA SER A 23 11.85 14.55 6.49
C SER A 23 10.89 15.71 6.53
N LEU A 24 9.80 15.60 5.78
CA LEU A 24 8.74 16.60 5.73
C LEU A 24 7.40 15.90 5.96
N HIS A 25 6.64 16.44 6.90
CA HIS A 25 5.27 16.03 7.16
C HIS A 25 4.38 17.26 7.08
N ILE A 26 3.41 17.23 6.19
CA ILE A 26 2.42 18.27 6.03
C ILE A 26 1.05 17.62 6.07
N SER A 27 0.21 18.06 7.00
CA SER A 27 -1.19 17.66 7.10
C SER A 27 -2.09 18.79 6.60
N GLU A 28 -3.31 18.46 6.21
CA GLU A 28 -4.33 19.33 5.63
C GLU A 28 -4.02 19.79 4.19
N ALA A 29 -4.98 19.54 3.28
CA ALA A 29 -4.91 19.92 1.87
C ALA A 29 -4.46 21.37 1.65
N PHE A 30 -4.99 22.29 2.45
CA PHE A 30 -4.68 23.71 2.36
C PHE A 30 -3.21 24.03 2.62
N PHE A 31 -2.59 23.37 3.61
CA PHE A 31 -1.18 23.60 3.91
C PHE A 31 -0.26 22.95 2.88
N ILE A 32 -0.64 21.80 2.32
CA ILE A 32 0.07 21.14 1.23
C ILE A 32 0.15 22.06 0.01
N GLU A 33 -1.00 22.54 -0.46
CA GLU A 33 -1.09 23.44 -1.61
C GLU A 33 -0.28 24.72 -1.37
N TYR A 34 -0.48 25.35 -0.21
CA TYR A 34 0.20 26.59 0.13
C TYR A 34 1.74 26.40 0.24
N PHE A 35 2.18 25.29 0.84
CA PHE A 35 3.59 24.99 1.00
C PHE A 35 4.26 24.77 -0.36
N PHE A 36 3.70 23.92 -1.22
CA PHE A 36 4.31 23.63 -2.52
C PHE A 36 4.15 24.75 -3.54
N THR A 37 3.18 25.65 -3.37
CA THR A 37 3.13 26.93 -4.10
C THR A 37 4.26 27.86 -3.68
N SER A 38 4.60 27.89 -2.39
CA SER A 38 5.66 28.76 -1.85
C SER A 38 7.06 28.19 -2.05
N PHE A 39 7.16 26.85 -2.04
CA PHE A 39 8.39 26.08 -2.14
C PHE A 39 8.19 24.94 -3.15
N PRO A 40 8.28 25.23 -4.46
CA PRO A 40 8.10 24.20 -5.48
C PRO A 40 9.04 23.03 -5.25
N ILE A 41 8.51 21.81 -5.34
CA ILE A 41 9.30 20.59 -5.24
C ILE A 41 10.25 20.55 -6.43
N ASN A 42 11.52 20.75 -6.15
CA ASN A 42 12.58 20.77 -7.15
C ASN A 42 13.90 20.31 -6.53
N SER A 43 14.98 20.44 -7.27
CA SER A 43 16.33 20.08 -6.85
C SER A 43 16.85 20.81 -5.61
N SER A 44 16.12 21.78 -5.03
CA SER A 44 16.48 22.40 -3.76
C SER A 44 16.28 21.46 -2.56
N PHE A 45 15.41 20.46 -2.69
CA PHE A 45 15.17 19.42 -1.67
C PHE A 45 16.18 18.26 -1.82
N ILE A 46 17.47 18.57 -1.89
CA ILE A 46 18.53 17.59 -2.19
C ILE A 46 18.63 16.43 -1.18
N HIS A 47 18.25 16.66 0.07
CA HIS A 47 18.35 15.71 1.17
C HIS A 47 16.99 15.18 1.62
N LEU A 48 15.90 15.49 0.90
CA LEU A 48 14.58 15.01 1.31
C LEU A 48 14.48 13.51 1.07
N GLU A 49 14.39 12.79 2.17
CA GLU A 49 14.42 11.34 2.28
C GLU A 49 13.03 10.76 2.52
N SER A 50 12.21 11.45 3.31
CA SER A 50 10.86 11.02 3.69
C SER A 50 9.84 12.15 3.54
N LEU A 51 8.71 11.84 2.91
CA LEU A 51 7.59 12.75 2.76
C LEU A 51 6.30 12.10 3.27
N THR A 52 5.58 12.80 4.14
CA THR A 52 4.24 12.43 4.59
C THR A 52 3.27 13.56 4.26
N LEU A 53 2.21 13.25 3.52
CA LEU A 53 1.15 14.17 3.14
C LEU A 53 -0.17 13.63 3.65
N ASP A 54 -0.83 14.36 4.54
CA ASP A 54 -2.17 14.00 5.00
C ASP A 54 -3.22 14.90 4.34
N ASP A 55 -4.38 14.32 4.03
CA ASP A 55 -5.50 14.98 3.35
C ASP A 55 -5.12 15.52 1.97
N LEU A 56 -4.37 14.73 1.19
CA LEU A 56 -3.98 15.12 -0.16
C LEU A 56 -5.17 14.96 -1.14
N ASP A 57 -5.63 16.07 -1.69
CA ASP A 57 -6.57 16.07 -2.81
C ASP A 57 -5.95 15.44 -4.07
N VAL A 58 -6.74 14.62 -4.77
CA VAL A 58 -6.33 13.88 -5.98
C VAL A 58 -5.84 14.81 -7.10
N ASN A 59 -6.47 15.97 -7.30
CA ASN A 59 -6.09 16.93 -8.34
C ASN A 59 -4.67 17.47 -8.10
N ASN A 60 -4.33 17.70 -6.83
CA ASN A 60 -2.99 18.16 -6.45
C ASN A 60 -1.97 17.03 -6.52
N ALA A 61 -2.39 15.78 -6.25
CA ALA A 61 -1.51 14.62 -6.17
C ALA A 61 -0.69 14.40 -7.45
N ILE A 62 -1.31 14.49 -8.63
CA ILE A 62 -0.61 14.24 -9.90
C ILE A 62 0.58 15.21 -10.08
N SER A 63 0.35 16.49 -9.82
CA SER A 63 1.38 17.53 -9.95
C SER A 63 2.54 17.29 -8.97
N ILE A 64 2.21 16.99 -7.71
CA ILE A 64 3.18 16.75 -6.65
C ILE A 64 4.00 15.50 -6.96
N LEU A 65 3.35 14.38 -7.26
CA LEU A 65 3.99 13.11 -7.59
C LEU A 65 4.94 13.23 -8.79
N THR A 66 4.56 14.02 -9.79
CA THR A 66 5.43 14.29 -10.95
C THR A 66 6.71 15.03 -10.52
N SER A 67 6.60 16.01 -9.62
CA SER A 67 7.76 16.72 -9.10
C SER A 67 8.62 15.87 -8.15
N LEU A 68 8.01 14.96 -7.38
CA LEU A 68 8.75 14.04 -6.51
C LEU A 68 9.72 13.13 -7.28
N ALA A 69 9.44 12.84 -8.56
CA ALA A 69 10.33 12.05 -9.40
C ALA A 69 11.71 12.72 -9.62
N LEU A 70 11.81 14.03 -9.38
CA LEU A 70 13.05 14.80 -9.50
C LEU A 70 13.91 14.72 -8.24
N LEU A 71 13.39 14.17 -7.14
CA LEU A 71 14.08 14.15 -5.86
C LEU A 71 15.07 12.97 -5.79
N PRO A 72 16.37 13.23 -5.59
CA PRO A 72 17.38 12.19 -5.70
C PRO A 72 17.42 11.23 -4.51
N GLN A 73 16.83 11.61 -3.37
CA GLN A 73 16.96 10.87 -2.10
C GLN A 73 15.62 10.42 -1.50
N LEU A 74 14.48 10.66 -2.17
CA LEU A 74 13.16 10.34 -1.62
C LEU A 74 12.89 8.83 -1.61
N PHE A 75 13.28 8.16 -0.52
CA PHE A 75 13.10 6.71 -0.37
C PHE A 75 11.79 6.32 0.32
N SER A 76 11.13 7.23 1.02
CA SER A 76 9.91 6.98 1.79
C SER A 76 8.80 7.98 1.45
N LEU A 77 7.62 7.47 1.14
CA LEU A 77 6.44 8.28 0.85
C LEU A 77 5.23 7.72 1.61
N THR A 78 4.56 8.58 2.36
CA THR A 78 3.24 8.29 2.96
C THR A 78 2.24 9.31 2.46
N ILE A 79 1.11 8.86 1.93
CA ILE A 79 0.03 9.74 1.51
C ILE A 79 -1.28 9.22 2.08
N ILE A 80 -2.01 10.11 2.75
CA ILE A 80 -3.42 9.94 3.11
C ILE A 80 -4.21 10.81 2.13
N PHE A 81 -5.03 10.17 1.31
CA PHE A 81 -5.88 10.86 0.35
C PHE A 81 -7.23 11.20 0.98
N ASP A 82 -7.65 12.45 0.76
CA ASP A 82 -9.03 12.87 0.96
C ASP A 82 -9.82 12.55 -0.33
N ASN A 83 -10.86 11.72 -0.21
CA ASN A 83 -11.85 11.46 -1.25
C ASN A 83 -11.28 11.06 -2.63
N CYS A 84 -10.64 9.88 -2.70
CA CYS A 84 -9.92 9.41 -3.89
C CYS A 84 -10.75 8.49 -4.81
N LEU A 85 -11.96 8.89 -5.20
CA LEU A 85 -12.83 8.04 -6.01
C LEU A 85 -12.29 7.84 -7.43
N ASN A 86 -11.95 6.60 -7.79
CA ASN A 86 -11.63 6.11 -9.15
C ASN A 86 -10.27 6.51 -9.76
N GLU A 87 -9.39 7.18 -9.02
CA GLU A 87 -8.06 7.62 -9.51
C GLU A 87 -6.89 6.84 -8.87
N GLU A 88 -7.19 5.83 -8.04
CA GLU A 88 -6.20 5.07 -7.26
C GLU A 88 -5.17 4.41 -8.17
N ARG A 89 -5.60 3.99 -9.37
CA ARG A 89 -4.71 3.39 -10.37
C ARG A 89 -3.65 4.36 -10.87
N ASN A 90 -4.06 5.55 -11.28
CA ASN A 90 -3.17 6.55 -11.87
C ASN A 90 -2.15 7.01 -10.82
N ILE A 91 -2.62 7.22 -9.59
CA ILE A 91 -1.79 7.54 -8.44
C ILE A 91 -0.77 6.45 -8.17
N CYS A 92 -1.19 5.18 -8.04
CA CYS A 92 -0.27 4.07 -7.78
C CYS A 92 0.79 3.94 -8.88
N GLN A 93 0.41 4.09 -10.15
CA GLN A 93 1.34 4.03 -11.26
C GLN A 93 2.38 5.16 -11.23
N LEU A 94 1.99 6.38 -10.86
CA LEU A 94 2.92 7.49 -10.68
C LEU A 94 3.90 7.21 -9.52
N ILE A 95 3.39 6.70 -8.41
CA ILE A 95 4.20 6.37 -7.23
C ILE A 95 5.22 5.26 -7.54
N PHE A 96 4.81 4.20 -8.23
CA PHE A 96 5.71 3.09 -8.57
C PHE A 96 6.81 3.48 -9.55
N ARG A 97 6.65 4.58 -10.29
CA ARG A 97 7.66 5.15 -11.20
C ARG A 97 8.67 6.05 -10.49
N LEU A 98 8.50 6.34 -9.19
CA LEU A 98 9.46 7.15 -8.45
C LEU A 98 10.81 6.39 -8.35
N PRO A 99 11.92 6.97 -8.82
CA PRO A 99 13.12 6.21 -9.19
C PRO A 99 13.85 5.60 -8.00
N VAL A 100 13.80 6.25 -6.83
CA VAL A 100 14.54 5.85 -5.63
C VAL A 100 13.65 5.41 -4.47
N LEU A 101 12.33 5.32 -4.71
CA LEU A 101 11.35 5.03 -3.67
C LEU A 101 11.39 3.56 -3.26
N LYS A 102 11.66 3.30 -1.97
CA LYS A 102 11.70 1.95 -1.39
C LYS A 102 10.47 1.63 -0.55
N PHE A 103 9.87 2.65 0.05
CA PHE A 103 8.70 2.53 0.92
C PHE A 103 7.56 3.43 0.45
N ALA A 104 6.36 2.86 0.33
CA ALA A 104 5.14 3.60 0.06
C ALA A 104 4.03 3.16 1.01
N LYS A 105 3.36 4.11 1.66
CA LYS A 105 2.14 3.88 2.43
C LYS A 105 1.02 4.76 1.89
N LEU A 106 -0.08 4.14 1.48
CA LEU A 106 -1.24 4.81 0.90
C LEU A 106 -2.47 4.52 1.74
N LEU A 107 -3.15 5.57 2.18
CA LEU A 107 -4.45 5.50 2.86
C LEU A 107 -5.44 6.24 1.97
N PHE A 108 -6.59 5.64 1.73
CA PHE A 108 -7.63 6.24 0.92
C PHE A 108 -8.88 6.38 1.80
N GLU A 109 -9.14 7.59 2.25
CA GLU A 109 -10.33 7.86 3.03
C GLU A 109 -11.56 7.85 2.11
N ASP A 110 -12.62 7.18 2.56
CA ASP A 110 -13.94 7.18 1.91
C ASP A 110 -13.96 6.66 0.45
N SER A 111 -13.09 5.70 0.10
CA SER A 111 -13.27 4.99 -1.17
C SER A 111 -14.60 4.23 -1.10
N GLY A 112 -15.58 4.61 -1.90
CA GLY A 112 -16.89 3.94 -1.93
C GLY A 112 -16.77 2.43 -2.17
N ASP A 113 -17.87 1.69 -2.00
CA ASP A 113 -17.93 0.22 -2.14
C ASP A 113 -17.51 -0.34 -3.53
N GLY A 114 -17.17 0.53 -4.48
CA GLY A 114 -16.67 0.16 -5.78
C GLY A 114 -15.28 -0.46 -5.69
N ILE A 115 -15.16 -1.73 -6.09
CA ILE A 115 -13.85 -2.37 -6.21
C ILE A 115 -13.14 -1.76 -7.43
N PRO A 116 -12.01 -1.04 -7.27
CA PRO A 116 -11.31 -0.49 -8.41
C PRO A 116 -10.83 -1.63 -9.31
N SER A 117 -11.19 -1.55 -10.59
CA SER A 117 -10.70 -2.49 -11.60
C SER A 117 -9.27 -2.10 -11.97
N PHE A 118 -8.39 -3.07 -12.17
CA PHE A 118 -7.02 -2.86 -12.63
C PHE A 118 -6.77 -3.81 -13.81
N PRO A 119 -6.40 -3.34 -15.01
CA PRO A 119 -5.86 -4.21 -16.03
C PRO A 119 -4.47 -4.65 -15.54
N VAL A 120 -4.27 -5.95 -15.59
CA VAL A 120 -2.98 -6.57 -15.35
C VAL A 120 -1.97 -6.02 -16.36
N ALA A 121 -0.75 -5.68 -15.92
CA ALA A 121 0.31 -5.28 -16.83
C ALA A 121 0.64 -6.45 -17.76
N THR A 122 0.31 -6.32 -19.04
CA THR A 122 0.56 -7.36 -20.07
C THR A 122 1.94 -7.26 -20.70
N SER A 123 2.74 -6.25 -20.32
CA SER A 123 4.06 -6.01 -20.93
C SER A 123 5.18 -5.97 -19.89
N VAL A 124 6.21 -6.76 -20.16
CA VAL A 124 7.46 -6.92 -19.38
C VAL A 124 8.37 -5.68 -19.48
N HIS A 125 7.96 -4.65 -20.23
CA HIS A 125 8.80 -3.49 -20.58
C HIS A 125 8.56 -2.23 -19.72
N GLN A 126 7.78 -2.31 -18.65
CA GLN A 126 7.61 -1.18 -17.75
C GLN A 126 8.78 -1.09 -16.78
N GLN A 127 9.39 0.10 -16.70
CA GLN A 127 10.48 0.44 -15.79
C GLN A 127 10.27 -0.22 -14.43
N SER A 128 11.20 -1.09 -14.02
CA SER A 128 11.08 -1.85 -12.79
C SER A 128 11.10 -0.90 -11.60
N SER A 129 9.99 -0.83 -10.86
CA SER A 129 9.93 -0.05 -9.63
C SER A 129 11.03 -0.47 -8.64
N THR A 130 11.58 0.48 -7.90
CA THR A 130 12.53 0.24 -6.81
C THR A 130 11.86 -0.10 -5.49
N LEU A 131 10.52 -0.11 -5.46
CA LEU A 131 9.72 -0.32 -4.27
C LEU A 131 9.97 -1.70 -3.64
N GLU A 132 10.27 -1.70 -2.35
CA GLU A 132 10.55 -2.90 -1.55
C GLU A 132 9.42 -3.17 -0.52
N HIS A 133 8.73 -2.11 -0.07
CA HIS A 133 7.65 -2.19 0.91
C HIS A 133 6.46 -1.30 0.50
N LEU A 134 5.29 -1.92 0.43
CA LEU A 134 4.02 -1.28 0.11
C LEU A 134 2.99 -1.55 1.22
N VAL A 135 2.38 -0.49 1.73
CA VAL A 135 1.24 -0.56 2.67
C VAL A 135 0.07 0.15 2.02
N ILE A 136 -1.06 -0.54 1.89
CA ILE A 136 -2.29 0.01 1.35
C ILE A 136 -3.41 -0.20 2.36
N ASP A 137 -3.76 0.89 3.03
CA ASP A 137 -4.84 0.92 4.00
C ASP A 137 -6.17 1.21 3.29
N ASN A 138 -6.62 0.25 2.47
CA ASN A 138 -7.90 0.33 1.79
C ASN A 138 -8.40 -1.05 1.32
N LEU A 139 -9.66 -1.10 0.83
CA LEU A 139 -10.26 -2.17 0.04
C LEU A 139 -9.39 -2.50 -1.18
N CYS A 140 -8.66 -3.60 -1.06
CA CYS A 140 -7.90 -4.20 -2.13
C CYS A 140 -8.60 -5.46 -2.62
N SER A 141 -8.60 -5.64 -3.93
CA SER A 141 -8.97 -6.93 -4.53
C SER A 141 -7.75 -7.79 -4.79
N GLN A 142 -7.95 -9.10 -4.95
CA GLN A 142 -6.88 -10.00 -5.40
C GLN A 142 -6.24 -9.51 -6.71
N ALA A 143 -7.07 -9.06 -7.67
CA ALA A 143 -6.58 -8.55 -8.96
C ALA A 143 -5.68 -7.31 -8.82
N MET A 144 -6.01 -6.42 -7.89
CA MET A 144 -5.20 -5.25 -7.57
C MET A 144 -3.85 -5.65 -6.97
N ILE A 145 -3.82 -6.63 -6.07
CA ILE A 145 -2.56 -7.17 -5.53
C ILE A 145 -1.68 -7.74 -6.65
N TYR A 146 -2.24 -8.57 -7.54
CA TYR A 146 -1.47 -9.12 -8.66
C TYR A 146 -0.93 -8.02 -9.57
N THR A 147 -1.73 -6.98 -9.80
CA THR A 147 -1.32 -5.81 -10.54
C THR A 147 -0.12 -5.15 -9.86
N PHE A 148 -0.18 -4.88 -8.56
CA PHE A 148 0.94 -4.30 -7.82
C PHE A 148 2.21 -5.13 -7.93
N LEU A 149 2.10 -6.44 -7.73
CA LEU A 149 3.24 -7.35 -7.85
C LEU A 149 3.83 -7.35 -9.27
N SER A 150 3.00 -7.18 -10.31
CA SER A 150 3.49 -7.07 -11.69
C SER A 150 4.28 -5.78 -11.96
N TYR A 151 3.94 -4.67 -11.29
CA TYR A 151 4.65 -3.39 -11.41
C TYR A 151 5.87 -3.28 -10.48
N THR A 152 5.92 -4.09 -9.43
CA THR A 152 6.89 -3.97 -8.33
C THR A 152 7.69 -5.27 -8.15
N PRO A 153 8.56 -5.65 -9.12
CA PRO A 153 9.27 -6.92 -9.09
C PRO A 153 10.27 -7.05 -7.92
N ARG A 154 10.61 -5.93 -7.25
CA ARG A 154 11.47 -5.90 -6.06
C ARG A 154 10.68 -5.90 -4.75
N LEU A 155 9.35 -5.93 -4.79
CA LEU A 155 8.52 -5.86 -3.60
C LEU A 155 8.74 -7.10 -2.73
N ARG A 156 9.13 -6.85 -1.48
CA ARG A 156 9.38 -7.89 -0.46
C ARG A 156 8.29 -7.91 0.59
N ARG A 157 7.67 -6.77 0.86
CA ARG A 157 6.68 -6.59 1.93
C ARG A 157 5.42 -5.94 1.39
N LEU A 158 4.29 -6.61 1.59
CA LEU A 158 2.96 -6.09 1.26
C LEU A 158 2.07 -6.14 2.49
N SER A 159 1.44 -5.02 2.82
CA SER A 159 0.38 -4.95 3.83
C SER A 159 -0.87 -4.34 3.23
N THR A 160 -2.02 -4.99 3.44
CA THR A 160 -3.34 -4.44 3.05
C THR A 160 -4.37 -4.68 4.15
N ASN A 161 -5.32 -3.75 4.29
CA ASN A 161 -6.29 -3.80 5.38
C ASN A 161 -7.62 -4.48 5.07
N TRP A 162 -7.97 -4.65 3.79
CA TRP A 162 -9.22 -5.28 3.41
C TRP A 162 -9.02 -6.01 2.09
N LEU A 163 -9.03 -7.34 2.13
CA LEU A 163 -8.94 -8.15 0.91
C LEU A 163 -10.31 -8.74 0.57
N SER A 164 -10.87 -8.28 -0.55
CA SER A 164 -12.14 -8.77 -1.11
C SER A 164 -11.92 -9.62 -2.37
N LEU A 165 -12.93 -10.43 -2.68
CA LEU A 165 -12.95 -11.24 -3.88
C LEU A 165 -13.08 -10.36 -5.12
N ASN A 166 -12.41 -10.74 -6.21
CA ASN A 166 -12.73 -10.25 -7.55
C ASN A 166 -12.88 -11.41 -8.53
N VAL A 167 -13.61 -11.14 -9.62
CA VAL A 167 -13.87 -12.05 -10.73
C VAL A 167 -12.57 -12.64 -11.27
N ARG A 168 -12.62 -13.96 -11.54
CA ARG A 168 -11.54 -14.83 -12.04
C ARG A 168 -10.46 -14.10 -12.85
N LEU A 169 -9.21 -14.27 -12.42
CA LEU A 169 -8.04 -13.80 -13.16
C LEU A 169 -7.76 -14.67 -14.39
N PRO A 170 -7.14 -14.09 -15.43
CA PRO A 170 -6.58 -14.89 -16.52
C PRO A 170 -5.46 -15.80 -15.98
N THR A 171 -5.51 -17.06 -16.37
CA THR A 171 -4.75 -18.22 -15.86
C THR A 171 -3.23 -18.21 -16.11
N GLN A 172 -2.63 -17.09 -16.51
CA GLN A 172 -1.24 -17.06 -17.00
C GLN A 172 -0.44 -15.83 -16.55
N LEU A 173 -0.59 -15.42 -15.29
CA LEU A 173 0.25 -14.38 -14.71
C LEU A 173 1.56 -14.97 -14.19
N ILE A 174 2.61 -14.90 -15.01
CA ILE A 174 3.98 -15.17 -14.55
C ILE A 174 4.48 -13.89 -13.86
N ILE A 175 4.25 -13.80 -12.55
CA ILE A 175 4.71 -12.68 -11.75
C ILE A 175 6.01 -13.11 -11.05
N PRO A 176 7.13 -12.40 -11.24
CA PRO A 176 8.32 -12.64 -10.43
C PRO A 176 8.03 -12.23 -8.99
N ILE A 177 7.73 -13.20 -8.13
CA ILE A 177 7.32 -12.96 -6.75
C ILE A 177 8.52 -13.10 -5.82
N ASN A 178 9.06 -11.96 -5.40
CA ASN A 178 10.07 -11.84 -4.35
C ASN A 178 9.45 -11.51 -2.98
N LEU A 179 8.13 -11.70 -2.86
CA LEU A 179 7.37 -11.35 -1.66
C LEU A 179 7.73 -12.31 -0.52
N THR A 180 8.28 -11.75 0.56
CA THR A 180 8.70 -12.50 1.76
C THR A 180 7.80 -12.22 2.95
N HIS A 181 7.12 -11.06 2.98
CA HIS A 181 6.21 -10.68 4.05
C HIS A 181 4.86 -10.25 3.48
N LEU A 182 3.80 -10.84 4.01
CA LEU A 182 2.43 -10.52 3.66
C LEU A 182 1.63 -10.31 4.95
N SER A 183 0.99 -9.14 5.04
CA SER A 183 0.05 -8.81 6.11
C SER A 183 -1.31 -8.47 5.52
N LEU A 184 -2.33 -9.23 5.91
CA LEU A 184 -3.70 -9.04 5.47
C LEU A 184 -4.57 -8.77 6.71
N SER A 185 -4.98 -7.53 6.93
CA SER A 185 -6.02 -7.23 7.93
C SER A 185 -7.41 -7.46 7.31
N HIS A 186 -8.40 -7.68 8.16
CA HIS A 186 -9.82 -7.84 7.80
C HIS A 186 -10.09 -8.63 6.49
N CYS A 187 -9.41 -9.75 6.31
CA CYS A 187 -9.54 -10.61 5.14
C CYS A 187 -10.96 -11.20 5.10
N ARG A 188 -11.67 -10.98 3.98
CA ARG A 188 -13.03 -11.46 3.73
C ARG A 188 -13.09 -12.57 2.69
N LEU A 189 -11.94 -13.09 2.27
CA LEU A 189 -11.89 -14.22 1.33
C LEU A 189 -12.48 -15.49 1.94
N SER A 190 -13.09 -16.32 1.10
CA SER A 190 -13.29 -17.72 1.47
C SER A 190 -11.94 -18.40 1.66
N PHE A 191 -11.88 -19.51 2.40
CA PHE A 191 -10.61 -20.22 2.54
C PHE A 191 -10.11 -20.72 1.18
N ASP A 192 -11.00 -21.19 0.30
CA ASP A 192 -10.63 -21.73 -1.02
C ASP A 192 -10.02 -20.65 -1.92
N ASP A 193 -10.56 -19.42 -1.86
CA ASP A 193 -10.03 -18.28 -2.60
C ASP A 193 -8.69 -17.81 -2.02
N PHE A 194 -8.56 -17.84 -0.69
CA PHE A 194 -7.29 -17.54 -0.02
C PHE A 194 -6.23 -18.59 -0.35
N GLU A 195 -6.58 -19.87 -0.35
CA GLU A 195 -5.71 -20.98 -0.73
C GLU A 195 -5.22 -20.83 -2.17
N SER A 196 -6.12 -20.51 -3.10
CA SER A 196 -5.78 -20.23 -4.51
C SER A 196 -4.83 -19.03 -4.65
N PHE A 197 -5.05 -17.98 -3.86
CA PHE A 197 -4.19 -16.80 -3.83
C PHE A 197 -2.78 -17.13 -3.30
N ILE A 198 -2.69 -17.81 -2.15
CA ILE A 198 -1.41 -18.24 -1.55
C ILE A 198 -0.68 -19.24 -2.45
N ALA A 199 -1.39 -20.11 -3.16
CA ALA A 199 -0.77 -21.02 -4.12
C ALA A 199 0.01 -20.28 -5.22
N THR A 200 -0.40 -19.04 -5.53
CA THR A 200 0.27 -18.20 -6.52
C THR A 200 1.48 -17.47 -5.93
N ILE A 201 1.38 -16.91 -4.72
CA ILE A 201 2.41 -15.99 -4.17
C ILE A 201 3.23 -16.53 -2.98
N GLY A 202 2.84 -17.66 -2.41
CA GLY A 202 3.33 -18.13 -1.12
C GLY A 202 4.72 -18.74 -1.10
N SER A 203 5.29 -19.10 -2.25
CA SER A 203 6.50 -19.94 -2.32
C SER A 203 7.74 -19.35 -1.64
N GLN A 204 7.84 -18.01 -1.60
CA GLN A 204 8.94 -17.25 -0.98
C GLN A 204 8.56 -16.65 0.38
N LEU A 205 7.34 -16.86 0.85
CA LEU A 205 6.82 -16.19 2.01
C LEU A 205 7.49 -16.71 3.28
N GLU A 206 8.08 -15.80 4.05
CA GLU A 206 8.72 -16.06 5.34
C GLU A 206 7.84 -15.63 6.50
N LEU A 207 7.02 -14.59 6.30
CA LEU A 207 6.05 -14.09 7.28
C LEU A 207 4.67 -13.93 6.65
N LEU A 208 3.68 -14.57 7.27
CA LEU A 208 2.27 -14.37 6.99
C LEU A 208 1.58 -13.87 8.27
N ARG A 209 1.02 -12.66 8.19
CA ARG A 209 0.05 -12.16 9.16
C ARG A 209 -1.30 -12.07 8.50
N ILE A 210 -2.31 -12.67 9.11
CA ILE A 210 -3.67 -12.59 8.61
C ILE A 210 -4.66 -12.38 9.74
N SER A 211 -5.57 -11.43 9.54
CA SER A 211 -6.72 -11.19 10.39
C SER A 211 -7.98 -11.50 9.58
N ILE A 212 -8.80 -12.46 10.02
CA ILE A 212 -10.00 -12.90 9.29
C ILE A 212 -11.26 -12.41 10.00
N VAL A 213 -12.23 -11.94 9.22
CA VAL A 213 -13.51 -11.45 9.74
C VAL A 213 -14.65 -12.38 9.34
N ASN A 214 -15.43 -12.86 10.30
CA ASN A 214 -16.70 -13.58 10.10
C ASN A 214 -16.66 -14.83 9.18
N ASN A 215 -15.52 -15.51 9.06
CA ASN A 215 -15.41 -16.74 8.25
C ASN A 215 -15.04 -17.95 9.12
N ILE A 216 -16.04 -18.67 9.63
CA ILE A 216 -15.84 -19.84 10.51
C ILE A 216 -15.06 -20.96 9.82
N ALA A 217 -15.19 -21.13 8.50
CA ALA A 217 -14.45 -22.15 7.77
C ALA A 217 -12.91 -21.96 7.88
N SER A 218 -12.47 -20.74 8.17
CA SER A 218 -11.06 -20.44 8.43
C SER A 218 -10.54 -20.91 9.78
N LEU A 219 -11.39 -21.38 10.69
CA LEU A 219 -10.96 -21.94 11.99
C LEU A 219 -10.56 -23.41 11.89
N ASN A 220 -10.52 -23.99 10.69
CA ASN A 220 -10.05 -25.35 10.47
C ASN A 220 -8.51 -25.40 10.47
N ALA A 221 -7.92 -25.78 11.61
CA ALA A 221 -6.47 -25.90 11.78
C ALA A 221 -5.81 -26.88 10.80
N TYR A 222 -6.48 -27.97 10.44
CA TYR A 222 -5.95 -28.95 9.49
C TYR A 222 -5.79 -28.34 8.10
N ARG A 223 -6.75 -27.53 7.65
CA ARG A 223 -6.63 -26.82 6.36
C ARG A 223 -5.45 -25.85 6.34
N TRP A 224 -5.26 -25.09 7.42
CA TRP A 224 -4.09 -24.21 7.55
C TRP A 224 -2.77 -24.97 7.48
N GLN A 225 -2.67 -26.09 8.19
CA GLN A 225 -1.48 -26.93 8.16
C GLN A 225 -1.17 -27.42 6.73
N GLN A 226 -2.17 -27.92 6.00
CA GLN A 226 -1.99 -28.38 4.62
C GLN A 226 -1.59 -27.23 3.69
N LEU A 227 -2.21 -26.07 3.83
CA LEU A 227 -1.88 -24.88 3.06
C LEU A 227 -0.42 -24.47 3.27
N ILE A 228 0.03 -24.37 4.53
CA ILE A 228 1.39 -23.97 4.87
C ILE A 228 2.41 -24.96 4.31
N LEU A 229 2.23 -26.26 4.56
CA LEU A 229 3.15 -27.29 4.10
C LEU A 229 3.26 -27.34 2.58
N ARG A 230 2.16 -27.10 1.87
CA ARG A 230 2.11 -27.21 0.40
C ARG A 230 2.60 -25.96 -0.32
N HIS A 231 2.28 -24.77 0.19
CA HIS A 231 2.44 -23.52 -0.58
C HIS A 231 3.41 -22.52 0.05
N MET A 232 3.80 -22.68 1.31
CA MET A 232 4.67 -21.73 2.02
C MET A 232 5.85 -22.46 2.71
N PRO A 233 6.70 -23.17 1.94
CA PRO A 233 7.78 -23.99 2.50
C PRO A 233 8.86 -23.18 3.25
N ARG A 234 8.90 -21.86 3.07
CA ARG A 234 9.86 -20.95 3.72
C ARG A 234 9.27 -20.20 4.92
N LEU A 235 8.02 -20.48 5.29
CA LEU A 235 7.32 -19.75 6.35
C LEU A 235 8.00 -19.98 7.70
N ARG A 236 8.35 -18.88 8.37
CA ARG A 236 8.97 -18.87 9.70
C ARG A 236 8.05 -18.26 10.74
N THR A 237 7.18 -17.35 10.33
CA THR A 237 6.26 -16.66 11.23
C THR A 237 4.87 -16.68 10.65
N PHE A 238 3.94 -17.23 11.43
CA PHE A 238 2.52 -17.23 11.12
C PHE A 238 1.77 -16.57 12.28
N VAL A 239 1.09 -15.47 11.98
CA VAL A 239 0.24 -14.75 12.94
C VAL A 239 -1.18 -14.79 12.41
N PHE A 240 -2.08 -15.35 13.22
CA PHE A 240 -3.48 -15.54 12.88
C PHE A 240 -4.36 -14.84 13.92
N ASP A 241 -5.12 -13.87 13.47
CA ASP A 241 -6.11 -13.14 14.27
C ASP A 241 -7.52 -13.45 13.72
N TYR A 242 -8.49 -13.74 14.58
CA TYR A 242 -9.87 -13.99 14.17
C TYR A 242 -10.82 -13.01 14.85
N PHE A 243 -11.67 -12.38 14.04
CA PHE A 243 -12.70 -11.44 14.47
C PHE A 243 -14.05 -11.96 14.00
N GLY A 244 -14.80 -12.58 14.90
CA GLY A 244 -16.12 -13.10 14.58
C GLY A 244 -17.00 -13.21 15.81
N PRO A 245 -18.28 -13.57 15.62
CA PRO A 245 -19.15 -13.85 16.75
C PRO A 245 -18.53 -14.95 17.61
N MET A 246 -18.58 -14.79 18.93
CA MET A 246 -18.07 -15.80 19.85
C MET A 246 -18.77 -17.13 19.57
N ILE A 247 -17.98 -18.15 19.24
CA ILE A 247 -18.46 -19.51 19.07
C ILE A 247 -18.67 -20.05 20.47
N LYS A 248 -19.92 -20.08 20.92
CA LYS A 248 -20.29 -20.77 22.15
C LYS A 248 -19.93 -22.24 21.98
N ASP A 249 -19.36 -22.85 23.01
CA ASP A 249 -19.13 -24.29 23.02
C ASP A 249 -20.48 -25.05 22.95
N VAL A 250 -20.42 -26.37 22.81
CA VAL A 250 -21.62 -27.24 22.76
C VAL A 250 -22.48 -27.10 24.03
N ASN A 251 -21.94 -26.52 25.10
CA ASN A 251 -22.60 -26.27 26.38
C ASN A 251 -23.05 -24.80 26.57
N GLY A 252 -22.92 -23.95 25.55
CA GLY A 252 -23.36 -22.56 25.60
C GLY A 252 -22.46 -21.60 26.36
N ASN A 253 -21.26 -22.03 26.77
CA ASN A 253 -20.30 -21.19 27.49
C ASN A 253 -19.39 -20.43 26.53
N ILE A 254 -18.95 -19.25 27.00
CA ILE A 254 -17.97 -18.38 26.35
C ILE A 254 -16.57 -18.78 26.81
#